data_AF-A0A1D6L6C6-F1
#
_entry.id   AF-A0A1D6L6C6-F1
#
_cell.length_a   1.000
_cell.length_b   1.000
_cell.length_c   1.000
_cell.angle_alpha   90.00
_cell.angle_beta   90.00
_cell.angle_gamma   90.00
#
_symmetry.space_group_name_H-M   'P 1'
#
loop_
_entity.id
_entity.type
_entity.pdbx_description
1 polymer ?
#
loop_
_entity_poly.entity_id
_entity_poly.type
_entity_poly.pdbx_seq_one_letter_code
_entity_poly.pdbx_strand_id
1 'polypeptide(L)'
;MYRDVRSAVDLCHRDGTLKRMVAKDPARYINEDLAIVPMLEMIRKSGRSTFLVTNSLWDYTDVVMNYLCGPYTSGVGSGLNHKWLQYFDIVITGSSKPSFFHDDNRAGLFEVEPDSGKLLNADIQAKYMQYFVKIGSPRSSHQHSTPVQKVYQGGNVGHLHRLLSVASSSQVWVI
;
A
#
# COMPACT_ATOMS: atom_id res chain seq x y z
N MET A 1 16.99 -11.72 -22.64
CA MET A 1 16.21 -10.63 -23.29
C MET A 1 15.08 -10.11 -22.40
N TYR A 2 13.98 -10.83 -22.13
CA TYR A 2 12.91 -10.33 -21.22
C TYR A 2 13.36 -10.11 -19.76
N ARG A 3 14.28 -10.96 -19.26
CA ARG A 3 14.86 -10.83 -17.90
C ARG A 3 15.78 -9.61 -17.75
N ASP A 4 16.46 -9.22 -18.82
CA ASP A 4 17.40 -8.09 -18.81
C ASP A 4 16.66 -6.76 -18.91
N VAL A 5 15.57 -6.71 -19.70
CA VAL A 5 14.65 -5.57 -19.72
C VAL A 5 13.96 -5.39 -18.36
N ARG A 6 13.48 -6.48 -17.74
CA ARG A 6 12.87 -6.41 -16.42
C ARG A 6 13.87 -6.01 -15.34
N SER A 7 15.08 -6.58 -15.38
CA SER A 7 16.17 -6.19 -14.48
C SER A 7 16.59 -4.73 -14.67
N ALA A 8 16.65 -4.23 -15.91
CA ALA A 8 16.98 -2.83 -16.20
C ALA A 8 15.89 -1.88 -15.73
N VAL A 9 14.61 -2.22 -15.93
CA VAL A 9 13.47 -1.49 -15.39
C VAL A 9 13.51 -1.51 -13.86
N ASP A 10 13.74 -2.66 -13.24
CA ASP A 10 13.88 -2.79 -11.78
C ASP A 10 15.09 -2.01 -11.24
N LEU A 11 16.19 -1.94 -12.00
CA LEU A 11 17.39 -1.13 -11.70
C LEU A 11 17.06 0.37 -11.73
N CYS A 12 16.37 0.86 -12.76
CA CYS A 12 15.90 2.25 -12.84
C CYS A 12 14.85 2.57 -11.75
N HIS A 13 14.13 1.56 -11.25
CA HIS A 13 13.27 1.69 -10.07
C HIS A 13 14.06 1.66 -8.75
N ARG A 14 15.25 1.06 -8.70
CA ARG A 14 16.11 0.99 -7.50
C ARG A 14 17.00 2.22 -7.36
N ASP A 15 17.48 2.79 -8.46
CA ASP A 15 18.36 3.97 -8.44
C ASP A 15 17.61 5.31 -8.26
N GLY A 16 16.28 5.28 -8.36
CA GLY A 16 15.39 6.43 -8.16
C GLY A 16 15.41 7.47 -9.28
N THR A 17 16.15 7.25 -10.38
CA THR A 17 16.25 8.20 -11.50
C THR A 17 14.92 8.34 -12.24
N LEU A 18 14.28 7.22 -12.57
CA LEU A 18 12.97 7.21 -13.22
C LEU A 18 11.89 7.82 -12.32
N LYS A 19 11.93 7.48 -11.02
CA LYS A 19 10.97 7.97 -10.02
C LYS A 19 11.07 9.48 -9.82
N ARG A 20 12.27 10.03 -9.78
CA ARG A 20 12.50 11.49 -9.70
C ARG A 20 12.01 12.21 -10.94
N MET A 21 12.13 11.61 -12.12
CA MET A 21 11.63 12.21 -13.36
C MET A 21 10.10 12.19 -13.42
N VAL A 22 9.47 11.06 -13.07
CA VAL A 22 8.01 10.96 -12.99
C VAL A 22 7.45 11.88 -11.91
N ALA A 23 8.10 11.98 -10.74
CA ALA A 23 7.67 12.88 -9.67
C ALA A 23 7.73 14.37 -10.05
N LYS A 24 8.60 14.75 -10.99
CA LYS A 24 8.72 16.15 -11.45
C LYS A 24 7.57 16.58 -12.34
N ASP A 25 7.05 15.67 -13.16
CA ASP A 25 5.96 15.94 -14.08
C ASP A 25 5.11 14.68 -14.32
N PRO A 26 4.30 14.25 -13.34
CA PRO A 26 3.55 13.01 -13.45
C PRO A 26 2.53 13.05 -14.59
N ALA A 27 1.96 14.23 -14.88
CA ALA A 27 0.95 14.44 -15.91
C ALA A 27 1.43 14.13 -17.33
N ARG A 28 2.73 14.23 -17.57
CA ARG A 28 3.34 13.82 -18.83
C ARG A 28 3.37 12.30 -19.04
N TYR A 29 3.35 11.52 -17.97
CA TYR A 29 3.63 10.09 -18.01
C TYR A 29 2.46 9.21 -17.52
N ILE A 30 1.51 9.80 -16.79
CA ILE A 30 0.40 9.10 -16.15
C ILE A 30 -0.90 9.72 -16.65
N ASN A 31 -1.71 8.90 -17.33
CA ASN A 31 -3.05 9.31 -17.69
C ASN A 31 -3.88 9.45 -16.42
N GLU A 32 -4.46 10.63 -16.22
CA GLU A 32 -5.44 10.84 -15.17
C GLU A 32 -6.73 10.12 -15.52
N ASP A 33 -7.32 9.46 -14.51
CA ASP A 33 -8.66 8.91 -14.60
C ASP A 33 -9.49 9.45 -13.43
N LEU A 34 -10.44 10.33 -13.76
CA LEU A 34 -11.33 10.98 -12.80
C LEU A 34 -12.24 9.98 -12.07
N ALA A 35 -12.38 8.74 -12.58
CA ALA A 35 -13.22 7.70 -11.99
C ALA A 35 -12.52 6.94 -10.85
N ILE A 36 -11.20 7.04 -10.68
CA ILE A 36 -10.45 6.28 -9.66
C ILE A 36 -10.95 6.59 -8.26
N VAL A 37 -11.01 7.87 -7.87
CA VAL A 37 -11.45 8.27 -6.52
C VAL A 37 -12.91 7.87 -6.26
N PRO A 38 -13.89 8.19 -7.13
CA PRO A 38 -15.26 7.72 -6.97
C PRO A 38 -15.39 6.19 -6.84
N MET A 39 -14.61 5.43 -7.62
CA MET A 39 -14.61 3.98 -7.57
C MET A 39 -14.08 3.45 -6.23
N LEU A 40 -12.96 3.98 -5.74
CA LEU A 40 -12.41 3.62 -4.43
C LEU A 40 -13.39 3.96 -3.28
N GLU A 41 -14.04 5.13 -3.35
CA GLU A 41 -15.07 5.50 -2.38
C GLU A 41 -16.28 4.56 -2.41
N MET A 42 -16.72 4.15 -3.59
CA MET A 42 -17.83 3.22 -3.75
C MET A 42 -17.50 1.86 -3.14
N ILE A 43 -16.30 1.32 -3.39
CA ILE A 43 -15.85 0.06 -2.79
C ILE A 43 -15.83 0.21 -1.27
N ARG A 44 -15.32 1.31 -0.72
CA ARG A 44 -15.28 1.55 0.72
C ARG A 44 -16.69 1.67 1.32
N LYS A 45 -17.62 2.37 0.65
CA LYS A 45 -19.02 2.49 1.05
C LYS A 45 -19.76 1.15 1.04
N SER A 46 -19.31 0.17 0.26
CA SER A 46 -19.89 -1.18 0.26
C SER A 46 -19.60 -2.00 1.53
N GLY A 47 -18.76 -1.49 2.44
CA GLY A 47 -18.38 -2.18 3.68
C GLY A 47 -17.35 -3.29 3.49
N ARG A 48 -16.78 -3.44 2.29
CA ARG A 48 -15.72 -4.39 1.99
C ARG A 48 -14.37 -3.86 2.46
N SER A 49 -13.53 -4.75 2.96
CA SER A 49 -12.13 -4.44 3.26
C SER A 49 -11.34 -4.25 1.96
N THR A 50 -10.52 -3.20 1.91
CA THR A 50 -9.79 -2.75 0.73
C THR A 50 -8.29 -2.86 0.93
N PHE A 51 -7.58 -3.35 -0.08
CA PHE A 51 -6.12 -3.45 -0.01
C PHE A 51 -5.44 -3.10 -1.34
N LEU A 52 -4.19 -2.65 -1.24
CA LEU A 52 -3.30 -2.44 -2.38
C LEU A 52 -2.09 -3.36 -2.23
N VAL A 53 -1.79 -4.17 -3.24
CA VAL A 53 -0.56 -4.98 -3.29
C VAL A 53 0.16 -4.68 -4.60
N THR A 54 1.34 -4.06 -4.53
CA THR A 54 2.12 -3.65 -5.70
C THR A 54 3.58 -4.09 -5.64
N ASN A 55 4.17 -4.37 -6.81
CA ASN A 55 5.59 -4.68 -6.91
C ASN A 55 6.48 -3.44 -6.74
N SER A 56 5.94 -2.25 -6.99
CA SER A 56 6.63 -0.98 -6.77
C SER A 56 6.92 -0.76 -5.28
N LEU A 57 8.02 -0.08 -4.98
CA LEU A 57 8.37 0.32 -3.61
C LEU A 57 7.53 1.53 -3.14
N TRP A 58 7.58 1.81 -1.84
CA TRP A 58 6.81 2.88 -1.20
C TRP A 58 6.98 4.25 -1.85
N ASP A 59 8.22 4.69 -1.99
CA ASP A 59 8.60 6.00 -2.54
C ASP A 59 7.92 6.33 -3.89
N TYR A 60 7.82 5.35 -4.78
CA TYR A 60 7.15 5.54 -6.07
C TYR A 60 5.64 5.47 -5.95
N THR A 61 5.16 4.47 -5.20
CA THR A 61 3.72 4.23 -5.03
C THR A 61 3.06 5.46 -4.44
N ASP A 62 3.70 6.08 -3.45
CA ASP A 62 3.18 7.25 -2.79
C ASP A 62 3.10 8.47 -3.73
N VAL A 63 4.13 8.72 -4.55
CA VAL A 63 4.08 9.79 -5.57
C VAL A 63 2.92 9.59 -6.54
N VAL A 64 2.80 8.39 -7.10
CA VAL A 64 1.76 8.08 -8.09
C VAL A 64 0.36 8.19 -7.47
N MET A 65 0.17 7.67 -6.27
CA MET A 65 -1.14 7.69 -5.62
C MET A 65 -1.52 9.08 -5.10
N ASN A 66 -0.57 9.91 -4.67
CA ASN A 66 -0.84 11.32 -4.39
C ASN A 66 -1.23 12.08 -5.66
N TYR A 67 -0.68 11.73 -6.82
CA TYR A 67 -1.10 12.31 -8.09
C TYR A 67 -2.51 11.86 -8.50
N LEU A 68 -2.78 10.55 -8.49
CA LEU A 68 -4.06 9.98 -8.91
C LEU A 68 -5.24 10.33 -7.98
N CYS A 69 -4.97 10.51 -6.69
CA CYS A 69 -6.00 10.80 -5.68
C CYS A 69 -5.90 12.21 -5.10
N GLY A 70 -4.96 13.02 -5.58
CA GLY A 70 -4.75 14.39 -5.13
C GLY A 70 -5.83 15.34 -5.64
N PRO A 71 -6.03 16.50 -5.00
CA PRO A 71 -6.90 17.53 -5.54
C PRO A 71 -6.33 18.03 -6.88
N TYR A 72 -7.15 18.08 -7.93
CA TYR A 72 -6.79 18.59 -9.27
C TYR A 72 -6.16 20.00 -9.25
N THR A 73 -6.33 20.75 -8.17
CA THR A 73 -5.86 22.14 -8.01
C THR A 73 -4.59 22.27 -7.18
N SER A 74 -4.08 21.19 -6.60
CA SER A 74 -2.84 21.22 -5.81
C SER A 74 -1.65 21.09 -6.76
N GLY A 75 -1.06 22.23 -7.11
CA GLY A 75 0.16 22.27 -7.92
C GLY A 75 1.26 21.35 -7.36
N VAL A 76 2.08 20.85 -8.28
CA VAL A 76 3.28 20.03 -8.03
C VAL A 76 4.22 20.78 -7.07
N GLY A 77 4.03 20.61 -5.77
CA GLY A 77 4.71 21.42 -4.75
C GLY A 77 4.05 21.44 -3.37
N SER A 78 2.75 21.13 -3.27
CA SER A 78 2.16 20.75 -1.99
C SER A 78 2.75 19.39 -1.60
N GLY A 79 3.42 19.29 -0.44
CA GLY A 79 4.02 18.05 0.04
C GLY A 79 3.07 16.85 -0.03
N LEU A 80 3.64 15.65 -0.21
CA LEU A 80 2.90 14.39 -0.19
C LEU A 80 2.16 14.31 1.15
N ASN A 81 0.83 14.27 1.11
CA ASN A 81 0.00 14.29 2.32
C ASN A 81 -0.56 12.92 2.66
N HIS A 82 -0.22 11.91 1.83
CA HIS A 82 -0.59 10.50 1.99
C HIS A 82 -2.11 10.28 2.17
N LYS A 83 -2.97 11.25 1.79
CA LYS A 83 -4.43 11.17 2.02
C LYS A 83 -5.06 9.98 1.30
N TRP A 84 -4.48 9.56 0.19
CA TRP A 84 -4.93 8.39 -0.56
C TRP A 84 -4.92 7.10 0.28
N LEU A 85 -4.10 7.00 1.33
CA LEU A 85 -4.10 5.88 2.27
C LEU A 85 -5.44 5.69 2.99
N GLN A 86 -6.32 6.70 3.00
CA GLN A 86 -7.66 6.57 3.56
C GLN A 86 -8.55 5.61 2.77
N TYR A 87 -8.26 5.40 1.47
CA TYR A 87 -9.03 4.53 0.59
C TYR A 87 -8.71 3.05 0.78
N PHE A 88 -7.62 2.73 1.48
CA PHE A 88 -7.17 1.37 1.71
C PHE A 88 -7.11 1.07 3.21
N ASP A 89 -7.44 -0.17 3.55
CA ASP A 89 -7.28 -0.69 4.91
C ASP A 89 -5.87 -1.26 5.09
N ILE A 90 -5.31 -1.88 4.05
CA ILE A 90 -3.93 -2.39 4.01
C ILE A 90 -3.23 -2.03 2.69
N VAL A 91 -1.98 -1.57 2.77
CA VAL A 91 -1.11 -1.32 1.62
C VAL A 91 0.17 -2.14 1.76
N ILE A 92 0.50 -2.95 0.76
CA ILE A 92 1.74 -3.73 0.67
C ILE A 92 2.46 -3.36 -0.63
N THR A 93 3.64 -2.79 -0.48
CA THR A 93 4.55 -2.43 -1.57
C THR A 93 5.65 -3.48 -1.72
N GLY A 94 6.42 -3.47 -2.80
CA GLY A 94 7.54 -4.41 -2.99
C GLY A 94 7.13 -5.89 -3.00
N SER A 95 5.90 -6.23 -3.39
CA SER A 95 5.32 -7.57 -3.20
C SER A 95 6.00 -8.69 -4.00
N SER A 96 6.84 -8.37 -4.99
CA SER A 96 7.56 -9.36 -5.82
C SER A 96 6.65 -10.43 -6.46
N LYS A 97 5.44 -10.04 -6.89
CA LYS A 97 4.52 -10.89 -7.66
C LYS A 97 5.22 -11.42 -8.93
N PRO A 98 5.01 -12.69 -9.30
CA PRO A 98 3.98 -13.61 -8.78
C PRO A 98 4.31 -14.29 -7.45
N SER A 99 5.58 -14.25 -7.01
CA SER A 99 6.04 -14.97 -5.82
C SER A 99 5.31 -14.60 -4.53
N PHE A 100 4.70 -13.41 -4.47
CA PHE A 100 3.82 -13.02 -3.36
C PHE A 100 2.75 -14.06 -3.02
N PHE A 101 2.17 -14.72 -4.04
CA PHE A 101 1.03 -15.62 -3.90
C PHE A 101 1.41 -17.09 -3.67
N HIS A 102 2.70 -17.39 -3.56
CA HIS A 102 3.15 -18.73 -3.20
C HIS A 102 3.30 -18.86 -1.69
N ASP A 103 2.71 -19.91 -1.11
CA ASP A 103 2.77 -20.18 0.34
C ASP A 103 4.21 -20.42 0.82
N ASP A 104 5.09 -20.92 -0.06
CA ASP A 104 6.51 -21.17 0.24
C ASP A 104 7.37 -19.89 0.29
N ASN A 105 6.81 -18.72 -0.04
CA ASN A 105 7.55 -17.47 -0.04
C ASN A 105 7.84 -17.01 1.39
N ARG A 106 9.11 -17.06 1.81
CA ARG A 106 9.57 -16.63 3.14
C ARG A 106 9.99 -15.16 3.22
N ALA A 107 9.52 -14.31 2.29
CA ALA A 107 9.83 -12.89 2.30
C ALA A 107 9.40 -12.24 3.63
N GLY A 108 10.32 -11.49 4.23
CA GLY A 108 10.03 -10.65 5.39
C GLY A 108 9.02 -9.56 5.04
N LEU A 109 8.16 -9.22 6.00
CA LEU A 109 7.28 -8.06 5.92
C LEU A 109 7.85 -6.97 6.80
N PHE A 110 7.93 -5.76 6.26
CA PHE A 110 8.38 -4.57 6.99
C PHE A 110 7.28 -3.54 7.03
N GLU A 111 7.18 -2.83 8.14
CA GLU A 111 6.35 -1.63 8.24
C GLU A 111 7.05 -0.46 7.56
N VAL A 112 6.28 0.40 6.92
CA VAL A 112 6.82 1.59 6.27
C VAL A 112 6.33 2.81 7.03
N GLU A 113 7.26 3.65 7.50
CA GLU A 113 6.95 4.99 8.00
C GLU A 113 6.65 5.91 6.79
N PRO A 114 5.42 6.41 6.60
CA PRO A 114 5.01 7.08 5.36
C PRO A 114 5.83 8.32 5.05
N ASP A 115 6.08 9.14 6.07
CA ASP A 115 6.75 10.43 5.94
C ASP A 115 8.24 10.30 5.58
N SER A 116 8.92 9.30 6.13
CA SER A 116 10.36 9.11 5.92
C SER A 116 10.70 8.02 4.90
N GLY A 117 9.76 7.13 4.61
CA GLY A 117 9.95 5.90 3.84
C GLY A 117 10.82 4.85 4.55
N LYS A 118 11.16 5.01 5.82
CA LYS A 118 11.98 4.05 6.57
C LYS A 118 11.22 2.74 6.79
N LEU A 119 11.98 1.65 6.74
CA LEU A 119 11.48 0.31 7.02
C LEU A 119 11.71 -0.03 8.49
N LEU A 120 10.64 -0.43 9.15
CA LEU A 120 10.61 -0.91 10.52
C LEU A 120 10.27 -2.40 10.53
N ASN A 121 10.77 -3.15 11.52
CA ASN A 121 10.40 -4.54 11.67
C ASN A 121 8.90 -4.65 11.98
N ALA A 122 8.16 -5.43 11.19
CA ALA A 122 6.75 -5.66 11.42
C ALA A 122 6.56 -6.73 12.51
N ASP A 123 6.10 -6.35 13.70
CA ASP A 123 5.64 -7.33 14.70
C ASP A 123 4.16 -7.68 14.47
N ILE A 124 3.97 -8.61 13.54
CA ILE A 124 2.64 -9.06 13.12
C ILE A 124 1.90 -9.74 14.28
N GLN A 125 2.62 -10.40 15.19
CA GLN A 125 2.04 -11.15 16.32
C GLN A 125 1.46 -10.21 17.37
N ALA A 126 2.20 -9.16 17.75
CA ALA A 126 1.74 -8.16 18.71
C ALA A 126 0.53 -7.36 18.18
N LYS A 127 0.52 -7.04 16.88
CA LYS A 127 -0.59 -6.30 16.25
C LYS A 127 -1.85 -7.12 16.07
N TYR A 128 -1.70 -8.41 15.75
CA TYR A 128 -2.82 -9.35 15.77
C TYR A 128 -3.59 -9.28 17.08
N MET A 129 -2.88 -9.35 18.20
CA MET A 129 -3.49 -9.28 19.54
C MET A 129 -4.17 -7.94 19.80
N GLN A 130 -3.57 -6.82 19.36
CA GLN A 130 -4.21 -5.49 19.50
C GLN A 130 -5.49 -5.34 18.65
N TYR A 131 -5.54 -5.94 17.46
CA TYR A 131 -6.71 -5.88 16.57
C TYR A 131 -7.90 -6.67 17.16
N PHE A 132 -7.65 -7.88 17.69
CA PHE A 132 -8.69 -8.69 18.34
C PHE A 132 -9.24 -8.04 19.63
N VAL A 133 -8.38 -7.39 20.43
CA VAL A 133 -8.82 -6.64 21.63
C VAL A 133 -9.78 -5.50 21.27
N LYS A 134 -9.62 -4.85 20.12
CA LYS A 134 -10.52 -3.79 19.64
C LYS A 134 -11.88 -4.30 19.16
N ILE A 135 -11.98 -5.50 18.60
CA ILE A 135 -13.24 -6.07 18.12
C ILE A 135 -14.08 -6.66 19.28
N GLY A 136 -13.42 -7.09 20.36
CA GLY A 136 -14.08 -7.69 21.54
C GLY A 136 -14.59 -6.71 22.61
N SER A 137 -14.32 -5.40 22.50
CA SER A 137 -14.73 -4.42 23.51
C SER A 137 -15.89 -3.53 23.03
N PRO A 138 -16.98 -3.35 23.80
CA PRO A 138 -17.98 -2.35 23.50
C PRO A 138 -17.34 -0.96 23.63
N ARG A 139 -17.64 -0.10 22.65
CA ARG A 139 -17.16 1.30 22.54
C ARG A 139 -17.17 2.01 23.89
N SER A 140 -16.00 2.13 24.51
CA SER A 140 -15.74 3.10 25.58
C SER A 140 -14.73 4.13 25.09
N SER A 141 -15.09 5.37 25.34
CA SER A 141 -14.42 6.60 24.96
C SER A 141 -13.01 6.72 25.54
N HIS A 142 -12.11 7.29 24.72
CA HIS A 142 -10.82 7.88 25.09
C HIS A 142 -9.72 6.89 25.51
N GLN A 143 -9.15 6.19 24.52
CA GLN A 143 -7.75 5.83 24.57
C GLN A 143 -7.08 6.28 23.26
N HIS A 144 -6.01 7.08 23.39
CA HIS A 144 -5.08 7.41 22.32
C HIS A 144 -4.44 6.12 21.80
N SER A 145 -5.15 5.40 20.93
CA SER A 145 -4.61 4.22 20.28
C SER A 145 -3.66 4.70 19.18
N THR A 146 -2.39 4.33 19.26
CA THR A 146 -1.44 4.49 18.17
C THR A 146 -2.10 4.03 16.86
N PRO A 147 -2.06 4.85 15.80
CA PRO A 147 -2.72 4.50 14.54
C PRO A 147 -2.13 3.18 14.05
N VAL A 148 -2.98 2.21 13.73
CA VAL A 148 -2.54 0.94 13.15
C VAL A 148 -1.80 1.27 11.85
N GLN A 149 -0.50 0.95 11.80
CA GLN A 149 0.30 1.14 10.60
C GLN A 149 -0.38 0.41 9.43
N LYS A 150 -0.78 1.16 8.41
CA LYS A 150 -1.49 0.63 7.24
C LYS A 150 -0.56 0.18 6.12
N VAL A 151 0.70 0.61 6.15
CA VAL A 151 1.64 0.50 5.04
C VAL A 151 2.76 -0.47 5.38
N TYR A 152 2.97 -1.42 4.48
CA TYR A 152 3.97 -2.45 4.59
C TYR A 152 4.74 -2.60 3.27
N GLN A 153 5.89 -3.27 3.33
CA GLN A 153 6.72 -3.61 2.19
C GLN A 153 7.19 -5.07 2.26
N GLY A 154 7.13 -5.77 1.14
CA GLY A 154 7.53 -7.17 1.00
C GLY A 154 6.40 -8.15 1.35
N GLY A 155 6.74 -9.17 2.13
CA GLY A 155 5.80 -10.19 2.59
C GLY A 155 5.25 -11.13 1.52
N ASN A 156 4.13 -11.76 1.85
CA ASN A 156 3.49 -12.82 1.06
C ASN A 156 1.96 -12.79 1.31
N VAL A 157 1.22 -13.65 0.61
CA VAL A 157 -0.24 -13.77 0.73
C VAL A 157 -0.68 -14.18 2.15
N GLY A 158 0.10 -15.01 2.85
CA GLY A 158 -0.16 -15.36 4.24
C GLY A 158 -0.04 -14.18 5.21
N HIS A 159 0.81 -13.18 4.91
CA HIS A 159 0.83 -11.91 5.63
C HIS A 159 -0.42 -11.07 5.34
N LEU A 160 -0.85 -11.02 4.09
CA LEU A 160 -2.06 -10.27 3.69
C LEU A 160 -3.31 -10.84 4.34
N HIS A 161 -3.54 -12.14 4.24
CA HIS A 161 -4.69 -12.80 4.89
C HIS A 161 -4.69 -12.55 6.38
N ARG A 162 -3.49 -12.59 6.97
CA ARG A 162 -3.32 -12.26 8.37
C ARG A 162 -3.78 -10.81 8.62
N LEU A 163 -3.19 -9.82 7.96
CA LEU A 163 -3.53 -8.41 8.19
C LEU A 163 -5.02 -8.09 7.96
N LEU A 164 -5.68 -8.78 7.03
CA LEU A 164 -7.11 -8.58 6.73
C LEU A 164 -8.05 -9.42 7.60
N SER A 165 -7.54 -10.33 8.43
CA SER A 165 -8.34 -11.30 9.19
C SER A 165 -9.27 -12.14 8.30
N VAL A 166 -8.79 -12.48 7.09
CA VAL A 166 -9.54 -13.26 6.10
C VAL A 166 -9.14 -14.73 6.21
N ALA A 167 -10.14 -15.62 6.29
CA ALA A 167 -9.90 -17.05 6.51
C ALA A 167 -9.53 -17.81 5.22
N SER A 168 -9.84 -17.26 4.04
CA SER A 168 -9.60 -17.93 2.76
C SER A 168 -9.42 -16.96 1.59
N SER A 169 -8.55 -17.31 0.63
CA SER A 169 -8.33 -16.57 -0.62
C SER A 169 -9.60 -16.41 -1.47
N SER A 170 -10.61 -17.29 -1.29
CA SER A 170 -11.90 -17.20 -2.01
C SER A 170 -12.74 -15.98 -1.63
N GLN A 171 -12.36 -15.29 -0.56
CA GLN A 171 -12.99 -14.05 -0.09
C GLN A 171 -12.28 -12.79 -0.64
N VAL A 172 -11.18 -12.98 -1.38
CA VAL A 172 -10.32 -11.91 -1.90
C VAL A 172 -10.56 -11.76 -3.40
N TRP A 173 -11.02 -10.58 -3.81
CA TRP A 173 -11.15 -10.21 -5.21
C TRP A 173 -9.94 -9.35 -5.61
N VAL A 174 -9.17 -9.82 -6.59
CA VAL A 174 -8.01 -9.11 -7.15
C VAL A 174 -8.41 -8.54 -8.51
N ILE A 175 -8.18 -7.24 -8.70
CA ILE A 175 -8.36 -6.52 -9.96
C ILE A 175 -7.01 -6.44 -10.67
#